data_AF-A0A0R2QHN0-F1
#
_entry.id   AF-A0A0R2QHN0-F1
#
_cell.length_a   1.000
_cell.length_b   1.000
_cell.length_c   1.000
_cell.angle_alpha   90.00
_cell.angle_beta   90.00
_cell.angle_gamma   90.00
#
_symmetry.space_group_name_H-M   'P 1'
#
loop_
_entity.id
_entity.type
_entity.pdbx_description
1 polymer ?
#
loop_
_entity_poly.entity_id
_entity_poly.type
_entity_poly.pdbx_seq_one_letter_code
_entity_poly.pdbx_strand_id
1 'polypeptide(L)'
;MFNLGAGEVIGLFIIGIILVGPDRLPNIAADAARFLVKVKKMVQNATNELKDNLGPGYEDLQVKDLNPKTFIKKHIGDVIDKNDFDIKPKPKIDPDLL
;
A
#
# COMPACT_ATOMS: atom_id res chain seq x y z
N MET A 1 -18.06 9.81 16.34
CA MET A 1 -16.82 10.51 15.93
C MET A 1 -15.87 10.44 17.11
N PHE A 2 -14.63 9.94 16.93
CA PHE A 2 -13.65 9.89 18.02
C PHE A 2 -13.07 11.29 18.24
N ASN A 3 -13.42 11.92 19.35
CA ASN A 3 -12.72 13.12 19.81
C ASN A 3 -11.45 12.65 20.53
N LEU A 4 -10.30 12.80 19.87
CA LEU A 4 -9.01 12.45 20.41
C LEU A 4 -8.21 13.75 20.62
N GLY A 5 -8.24 14.28 21.83
CA GLY A 5 -7.41 15.40 22.26
C GLY A 5 -6.09 14.94 22.87
N ALA A 6 -5.24 15.91 23.24
CA ALA A 6 -3.94 15.62 23.86
C ALA A 6 -4.07 14.81 25.16
N GLY A 7 -5.13 15.05 25.94
CA GLY A 7 -5.43 14.31 27.16
C GLY A 7 -5.77 12.85 26.89
N GLU A 8 -6.64 12.56 25.92
CA GLU A 8 -6.98 11.18 25.56
C GLU A 8 -5.76 10.41 25.03
N VAL A 9 -4.88 11.05 24.25
CA VAL A 9 -3.64 10.41 23.77
C VAL A 9 -2.72 10.00 24.92
N ILE A 10 -2.52 10.89 25.90
CA ILE A 10 -1.72 10.58 27.09
C ILE A 10 -2.37 9.45 27.90
N GLY A 11 -3.70 9.48 28.06
CA GLY A 11 -4.45 8.43 28.75
C GLY A 11 -4.25 7.06 28.10
N LEU A 12 -4.38 6.98 26.77
CA LEU A 12 -4.14 5.74 26.02
C LEU A 12 -2.69 5.26 26.14
N PHE A 13 -1.73 6.18 26.16
CA PHE A 13 -0.32 5.83 26.32
C PHE A 13 -0.06 5.20 27.70
N ILE A 14 -0.63 5.76 28.77
CA ILE A 14 -0.54 5.19 30.12
C ILE A 14 -1.19 3.81 30.17
N ILE A 15 -2.38 3.65 29.61
CA ILE A 15 -3.07 2.35 29.54
C ILE A 15 -2.21 1.32 28.78
N GLY A 16 -1.61 1.72 27.66
CA GLY A 16 -0.70 0.89 26.89
C GLY A 16 0.53 0.45 27.68
N ILE A 17 1.15 1.38 28.42
CA ILE A 17 2.28 1.06 29.31
C ILE A 17 1.87 0.09 30.41
N ILE A 18 0.69 0.24 31.00
CA ILE A 18 0.23 -0.65 32.08
C ILE A 18 0.00 -2.08 31.55
N LEU A 19 -0.65 -2.20 30.39
CA LEU A 19 -0.97 -3.49 29.77
C LEU A 19 0.30 -4.25 29.34
N VAL A 20 1.26 -3.55 28.75
CA VAL A 20 2.48 -4.14 28.19
C VAL A 20 3.61 -4.25 29.23
N GLY A 21 3.69 -3.26 30.12
CA GLY A 21 4.78 -3.02 31.06
C GLY A 21 5.79 -1.99 30.53
N PRO A 22 6.23 -1.02 31.36
CA PRO A 22 7.16 0.04 30.98
C PRO A 22 8.52 -0.51 30.51
N ASP A 23 8.97 -1.63 31.07
CA ASP A 23 10.25 -2.25 30.71
C ASP A 23 10.20 -3.01 29.37
N ARG A 24 9.01 -3.50 28.97
CA ARG A 24 8.83 -4.29 27.75
C ARG A 24 8.53 -3.44 26.53
N LEU A 25 7.82 -2.32 26.73
CA LEU A 25 7.44 -1.40 25.65
C LEU A 25 8.62 -0.91 24.80
N PRO A 26 9.76 -0.45 25.34
CA PRO A 26 10.89 -0.01 24.52
C PRO A 26 11.51 -1.15 23.71
N ASN A 27 11.55 -2.36 24.27
CA ASN A 27 12.06 -3.55 23.57
C ASN A 27 11.15 -3.92 22.38
N ILE A 28 9.83 -3.95 22.60
CA ILE A 28 8.85 -4.24 21.54
C ILE A 28 8.91 -3.19 20.42
N ALA A 29 9.01 -1.91 20.77
CA ALA A 29 9.15 -0.83 19.81
C ALA A 29 10.44 -0.97 18.99
N ALA A 30 11.56 -1.29 19.64
CA ALA A 30 12.84 -1.51 18.96
C ALA A 30 12.78 -2.72 18.01
N ASP A 31 12.14 -3.81 18.42
CA ASP A 31 11.99 -5.01 17.59
C ASP A 31 11.08 -4.77 16.40
N ALA A 32 9.97 -4.04 16.57
CA ALA A 32 9.12 -3.60 15.48
C ALA A 32 9.88 -2.71 14.49
N ALA A 33 10.67 -1.76 14.97
CA ALA A 33 11.50 -0.90 14.12
C ALA A 33 12.53 -1.73 13.32
N ARG A 34 13.21 -2.67 13.98
CA ARG A 34 14.15 -3.60 13.32
C ARG A 34 13.45 -4.46 12.27
N PHE A 35 12.24 -4.95 12.56
CA PHE A 35 11.43 -5.72 11.63
C PHE A 35 11.09 -4.89 10.39
N LEU A 36 10.62 -3.65 10.55
CA LEU A 36 10.32 -2.75 9.43
C LEU A 36 11.55 -2.48 8.56
N VAL A 37 12.72 -2.28 9.16
CA VAL A 37 13.98 -2.11 8.43
C VAL A 37 14.34 -3.37 7.64
N LYS A 38 14.18 -4.56 8.22
CA LYS A 38 14.41 -5.84 7.52
C LYS A 38 13.47 -6.02 6.35
N VAL A 39 12.17 -5.77 6.54
CA VAL A 39 11.16 -5.84 5.48
C VAL A 39 11.50 -4.87 4.35
N LYS A 40 11.84 -3.61 4.67
CA LYS A 40 12.26 -2.62 3.67
C LYS A 40 13.44 -3.12 2.84
N LYS A 41 14.48 -3.65 3.50
CA LYS A 41 15.66 -4.20 2.81
C LYS A 41 15.30 -5.40 1.93
N MET A 42 14.43 -6.29 2.40
CA MET A 42 13.98 -7.45 1.62
C MET A 42 13.24 -7.02 0.36
N VAL A 43 12.33 -6.04 0.46
CA VAL A 43 11.63 -5.47 -0.70
C VAL A 43 12.61 -4.84 -1.68
N GLN A 44 13.57 -4.05 -1.20
CA GLN A 44 14.59 -3.42 -2.04
C GLN A 44 15.45 -4.45 -2.78
N ASN A 45 15.89 -5.51 -2.09
CA ASN A 45 16.68 -6.57 -2.69
C ASN A 45 15.89 -7.32 -3.76
N ALA A 46 14.65 -7.70 -3.47
CA ALA A 46 13.78 -8.33 -4.45
C ALA A 46 13.59 -7.44 -5.69
N THR A 47 13.32 -6.14 -5.52
CA THR A 47 13.22 -5.19 -6.65
C THR A 47 14.50 -5.15 -7.48
N ASN A 48 15.68 -5.15 -6.84
CA ASN A 48 16.96 -5.17 -7.55
C ASN A 48 17.15 -6.47 -8.33
N GLU A 49 16.87 -7.63 -7.72
CA GLU A 49 16.94 -8.93 -8.38
C GLU A 49 16.00 -9.02 -9.60
N LEU A 50 14.78 -8.48 -9.48
CA LEU A 50 13.85 -8.39 -10.61
C LEU A 50 14.40 -7.51 -11.73
N LYS A 51 14.95 -6.34 -11.38
CA LYS A 51 15.55 -5.41 -12.35
C LYS A 51 16.72 -6.06 -13.10
N ASP A 52 17.57 -6.79 -12.39
CA ASP A 52 18.77 -7.41 -12.95
C ASP A 52 18.45 -8.61 -13.84
N ASN A 53 17.35 -9.34 -13.59
CA ASN A 53 16.99 -10.56 -14.32
C ASN A 53 15.94 -10.37 -15.44
N LEU A 54 15.08 -9.35 -15.39
CA LEU A 54 13.99 -9.18 -16.37
C LEU A 54 14.33 -8.29 -17.58
N GLY A 55 15.47 -7.58 -17.58
CA GLY A 55 15.92 -6.78 -18.73
C GLY A 55 15.14 -5.47 -18.97
N PRO A 56 15.51 -4.70 -20.02
CA PRO A 56 15.05 -3.33 -20.25
C PRO A 56 13.53 -3.29 -20.43
N GLY A 57 12.83 -2.71 -19.46
CA GLY A 57 11.37 -2.70 -19.36
C GLY A 57 10.86 -2.64 -17.91
N TYR A 58 11.69 -3.03 -16.94
CA TYR A 58 11.40 -2.97 -15.50
C TYR A 58 12.32 -2.01 -14.72
N GLU A 59 13.23 -1.31 -15.41
CA GLU A 59 14.20 -0.39 -14.81
C GLU A 59 13.58 0.84 -14.14
N ASP A 60 12.33 1.16 -14.48
CA ASP A 60 11.57 2.30 -13.95
C ASP A 60 10.69 1.98 -12.73
N LEU A 61 10.77 0.77 -12.17
CA LEU A 61 10.11 0.45 -10.90
C LEU A 61 10.88 1.06 -9.72
N GLN A 62 10.75 2.37 -9.55
CA GLN A 62 11.31 3.08 -8.41
C GLN A 62 10.50 2.75 -7.16
N VAL A 63 11.16 2.22 -6.13
CA VAL A 63 10.59 1.90 -4.80
C VAL A 63 9.83 3.10 -4.17
N LYS A 64 10.12 4.33 -4.64
CA LYS A 64 9.48 5.58 -4.22
C LYS A 64 8.07 5.78 -4.81
N ASP A 65 7.71 5.07 -5.87
CA ASP A 65 6.39 5.08 -6.53
C ASP A 65 5.42 4.01 -5.99
N LEU A 66 5.84 3.24 -4.99
CA LEU A 66 5.00 2.27 -4.26
C LEU A 66 4.02 2.95 -3.29
N ASN A 67 3.52 4.14 -3.63
CA ASN A 67 2.25 4.59 -3.07
C ASN A 67 1.19 3.75 -3.80
N PRO A 68 0.47 2.84 -3.11
CA PRO A 68 -0.38 1.85 -3.80
C PRO A 68 -1.39 2.52 -4.73
N LYS A 69 -1.86 3.73 -4.37
CA LYS A 69 -2.71 4.56 -5.22
C LYS A 69 -2.04 4.99 -6.53
N THR A 70 -0.77 5.38 -6.51
CA THR A 70 -0.04 5.85 -7.69
C THR A 70 0.37 4.68 -8.59
N PHE A 71 0.78 3.56 -8.01
CA PHE A 71 1.11 2.32 -8.73
C PHE A 71 -0.11 1.74 -9.47
N ILE A 72 -1.26 1.64 -8.79
CA ILE A 72 -2.53 1.23 -9.41
C ILE A 72 -2.96 2.24 -10.48
N LYS A 73 -2.82 3.55 -10.24
CA LYS A 73 -3.16 4.58 -11.23
C LYS A 73 -2.30 4.50 -12.49
N LYS A 74 -1.00 4.23 -12.38
CA LYS A 74 -0.12 4.05 -13.55
C LYS A 74 -0.45 2.77 -14.32
N HIS A 75 -0.62 1.63 -13.64
CA HIS A 75 -0.95 0.37 -14.32
C HIS A 75 -2.37 0.34 -14.88
N ILE A 76 -3.37 0.88 -14.17
CA ILE A 76 -4.73 1.00 -14.72
C ILE A 76 -4.79 2.11 -15.77
N GLY A 77 -4.03 3.21 -15.61
CA GLY A 77 -3.89 4.26 -16.62
C GLY A 77 -3.31 3.75 -17.93
N ASP A 78 -2.22 2.99 -17.89
CA ASP A 78 -1.60 2.37 -19.07
C ASP A 78 -2.50 1.32 -19.73
N VAL A 79 -3.35 0.64 -18.94
CA VAL A 79 -4.36 -0.30 -19.46
C VAL A 79 -5.57 0.44 -20.04
N ILE A 80 -5.91 1.63 -19.55
CA ILE A 80 -7.00 2.45 -20.11
C ILE A 80 -6.53 3.16 -21.38
N ASP A 81 -5.29 3.64 -21.43
CA ASP A 81 -4.75 4.39 -22.58
C ASP A 81 -4.40 3.47 -23.77
N LYS A 82 -4.13 2.18 -23.52
CA LYS A 82 -3.94 1.16 -24.57
C LYS A 82 -5.21 0.43 -25.00
N ASN A 83 -6.35 0.69 -24.35
CA ASN A 83 -7.61 0.03 -24.66
C ASN A 83 -8.63 1.02 -25.19
N ASP A 84 -8.54 1.25 -26.49
CA ASP A 84 -9.66 1.62 -27.36
C ASP A 84 -10.66 0.44 -27.48
N PHE A 85 -11.01 -0.20 -26.35
CA PHE A 85 -12.09 -1.18 -26.32
C PHE A 85 -13.38 -0.43 -26.05
N ASP A 86 -14.08 -0.14 -27.15
CA ASP A 86 -15.52 0.03 -27.23
C ASP A 86 -16.25 -1.00 -26.34
N ILE A 87 -16.53 -0.64 -25.09
CA ILE A 87 -17.54 -1.30 -24.28
C ILE A 87 -18.45 -0.22 -23.71
N LYS A 88 -19.13 0.51 -24.58
CA LYS A 88 -20.44 1.06 -24.25
C LYS A 88 -21.47 -0.02 -24.61
N PRO A 89 -22.00 -0.79 -23.65
CA PRO A 89 -23.16 -1.63 -23.94
C PRO A 89 -24.32 -0.68 -24.27
N LYS A 90 -24.65 -0.52 -25.56
CA LYS A 90 -25.92 0.08 -25.96
C LYS A 90 -26.99 -0.99 -25.72
N PRO A 91 -27.90 -0.82 -24.75
CA PRO A 91 -29.01 -1.74 -24.58
C PRO A 91 -29.87 -1.65 -25.84
N LYS A 92 -29.88 -2.72 -26.64
CA LYS A 92 -30.92 -2.93 -27.66
C LYS A 92 -32.17 -3.34 -26.89
N ILE A 93 -33.14 -2.44 -26.82
CA ILE A 93 -34.49 -2.77 -26.36
C ILE A 93 -35.15 -3.42 -27.58
N ASP A 94 -35.27 -4.75 -27.56
CA ASP A 94 -36.02 -5.48 -28.58
C ASP A 94 -37.51 -5.08 -28.46
N PRO A 95 -38.14 -4.55 -29.51
CA PRO A 95 -39.51 -4.04 -29.45
C PRO A 95 -40.58 -5.14 -29.48
N ASP A 96 -40.20 -6.41 -29.41
CA ASP A 96 -41.12 -7.56 -29.54
C ASP A 96 -41.57 -8.15 -28.18
N LEU A 97 -41.55 -7.34 -27.11
CA LEU A 97 -42.00 -7.76 -25.78
C LEU A 97 -43.14 -6.89 -25.17
N LEU A 98 -43.95 -6.24 -26.02
CA LEU A 98 -45.21 -5.58 -25.63
C LEU A 98 -46.42 -6.22 -26.31
#